data_AF-A0A444B1J7-F1
#
_entry.id   AF-A0A444B1J7-F1
#
_cell.length_a   1.000
_cell.length_b   1.000
_cell.length_c   1.000
_cell.angle_alpha   90.00
_cell.angle_beta   90.00
_cell.angle_gamma   90.00
#
_symmetry.space_group_name_H-M   'P 1'
#
loop_
_entity.id
_entity.type
_entity.pdbx_description
1 polymer ?
#
loop_
_entity_poly.entity_id
_entity_poly.type
_entity_poly.pdbx_seq_one_letter_code
_entity_poly.pdbx_strand_id
1 'polypeptide(L)'
;MGLLVTGERVLLAHRHPLRRHYPDCWDGVGGHIEAGESPEQALVRECQEELGVTVTRWRRLAPPVTAWADDLELHPFVVDAWRGTPTNLAPDEHDDLAWVDPGTLGSLRLAHPGLAPLVTTAMSR
;
A
#
# COMPACT_ATOMS: atom_id res chain seq x y z
N MET A 1 -0.40 5.34 2.17
CA MET A 1 -0.12 4.03 1.56
C MET A 1 1.02 3.34 2.29
N GLY A 2 0.79 2.11 2.75
CA GLY A 2 1.78 1.24 3.33
C GLY A 2 2.24 0.16 2.34
N LEU A 3 3.54 -0.05 2.27
CA LEU A 3 4.16 -1.20 1.63
C LEU A 3 4.63 -2.15 2.73
N LEU A 4 3.89 -3.24 2.95
CA LEU A 4 4.28 -4.28 3.89
C LEU A 4 5.37 -5.14 3.26
N VAL A 5 6.45 -5.36 3.99
CA VAL A 5 7.64 -6.04 3.45
C VAL A 5 8.02 -7.25 4.28
N THR A 6 8.29 -8.38 3.62
CA THR A 6 8.88 -9.57 4.25
C THR A 6 10.04 -10.09 3.40
N GLY A 7 11.26 -10.06 3.95
CA GLY A 7 12.43 -10.52 3.22
C GLY A 7 12.61 -9.76 1.91
N GLU A 8 12.35 -10.43 0.78
CA GLU A 8 12.52 -9.91 -0.58
C GLU A 8 11.18 -9.65 -1.30
N ARG A 9 10.05 -9.67 -0.56
CA ARG A 9 8.72 -9.47 -1.14
C ARG A 9 8.00 -8.30 -0.50
N VAL A 10 7.13 -7.69 -1.31
CA VAL A 10 6.18 -6.67 -0.88
C VAL A 10 4.76 -7.22 -1.01
N LEU A 11 3.88 -6.89 -0.07
CA LEU A 11 2.45 -7.16 -0.21
C LEU A 11 1.83 -6.06 -1.06
N LEU A 12 1.16 -6.45 -2.15
CA LEU A 12 0.28 -5.57 -2.92
C LEU A 12 -1.16 -6.09 -2.83
N ALA A 13 -2.10 -5.17 -2.95
CA ALA A 13 -3.52 -5.45 -3.04
C ALA A 13 -4.00 -5.16 -4.47
N HIS A 14 -4.76 -6.09 -5.05
CA HIS A 14 -5.44 -5.85 -6.31
C HIS A 14 -6.74 -5.11 -6.04
N ARG A 15 -6.87 -3.91 -6.61
CA ARG A 15 -8.04 -3.04 -6.43
C ARG A 15 -9.21 -3.62 -7.21
N HIS A 16 -10.35 -3.76 -6.53
CA HIS A 16 -11.55 -4.35 -7.11
C HIS A 16 -11.93 -3.64 -8.42
N PRO A 17 -12.31 -4.37 -9.50
CA PRO A 17 -12.64 -3.77 -10.80
C PRO A 17 -13.75 -2.72 -10.78
N LEU A 18 -14.59 -2.73 -9.73
CA LEU A 18 -15.67 -1.76 -9.53
C LEU A 18 -15.25 -0.48 -8.79
N ARG A 19 -13.97 -0.32 -8.42
CA ARG A 19 -13.49 0.91 -7.77
C ARG A 19 -13.61 2.10 -8.71
N ARG A 20 -14.08 3.23 -8.18
CA ARG A 20 -14.15 4.48 -8.95
C ARG A 20 -12.77 4.99 -9.35
N HIS A 21 -11.78 4.83 -8.48
CA HIS A 21 -10.41 5.29 -8.68
C HIS A 21 -9.47 4.08 -8.73
N TYR A 22 -8.68 4.02 -9.80
CA TYR A 22 -7.73 2.94 -10.08
C TYR A 22 -8.37 1.55 -9.99
N PRO A 23 -9.39 1.25 -10.83
CA PRO A 23 -9.96 -0.09 -10.89
C PRO A 23 -9.01 -1.07 -11.58
N ASP A 24 -9.04 -2.33 -11.15
CA ASP A 24 -8.42 -3.46 -11.84
C ASP A 24 -6.90 -3.26 -12.02
N CYS A 25 -6.24 -2.91 -10.91
CA CYS A 25 -4.80 -2.69 -10.85
C CYS A 25 -4.25 -2.96 -9.44
N TRP A 26 -2.94 -3.20 -9.35
CA TRP A 26 -2.23 -3.45 -8.10
C TRP A 26 -1.73 -2.17 -7.45
N ASP A 27 -1.89 -2.06 -6.13
CA ASP A 27 -1.40 -0.94 -5.33
C ASP A 27 -0.91 -1.41 -3.94
N GLY A 28 -0.33 -0.47 -3.18
CA GLY A 28 -0.14 -0.66 -1.74
C GLY A 28 -1.46 -0.54 -0.97
N VAL A 29 -1.40 -0.84 0.32
CA VAL A 29 -2.57 -0.82 1.22
C VAL A 29 -2.73 0.58 1.81
N GLY A 30 -3.95 1.06 1.97
CA GLY A 30 -4.21 2.39 2.50
C GLY A 30 -5.39 3.12 1.88
N GLY A 31 -5.79 4.18 2.56
CA GLY A 31 -6.88 5.06 2.16
C GLY A 31 -6.61 6.52 2.49
N HIS A 32 -7.70 7.29 2.59
CA HIS A 32 -7.64 8.71 2.87
C HIS A 32 -7.26 8.97 4.33
N ILE A 33 -6.57 10.09 4.56
CA ILE A 33 -6.36 10.60 5.92
C ILE A 33 -7.64 11.28 6.38
N GLU A 34 -8.15 10.87 7.53
CA GLU A 34 -9.36 11.45 8.11
C GLU A 34 -9.11 12.79 8.83
N ALA A 35 -10.18 13.54 9.12
CA ALA A 35 -10.07 14.82 9.78
C ALA A 35 -9.48 14.67 11.19
N GLY A 36 -8.35 15.35 11.44
CA GLY A 36 -7.62 15.26 12.73
C GLY A 36 -6.69 14.06 12.84
N GLU A 37 -6.57 13.25 11.78
CA GLU A 37 -5.68 12.10 11.70
C GLU A 37 -4.30 12.51 11.11
N SER A 38 -3.22 11.97 11.66
CA SER A 38 -1.89 12.07 11.05
C SER A 38 -1.71 10.99 9.97
N PRO A 39 -0.81 11.17 8.97
CA PRO A 39 -0.52 10.13 7.98
C PRO A 39 -0.13 8.77 8.59
N GLU A 40 0.54 8.78 9.74
CA GLU A 40 0.95 7.59 10.49
C GLU A 40 -0.24 6.90 11.16
N GLN A 41 -1.19 7.67 11.70
CA GLN A 41 -2.43 7.12 12.27
C GLN A 41 -3.27 6.47 11.17
N ALA A 42 -3.40 7.13 10.01
CA ALA A 42 -4.07 6.60 8.84
C ALA A 42 -3.42 5.27 8.39
N LEU A 43 -2.09 5.21 8.30
CA LEU A 43 -1.38 3.97 7.97
C LEU A 43 -1.77 2.80 8.90
N VAL A 44 -1.79 3.04 10.21
CA VAL A 44 -2.11 2.00 11.20
C VAL A 44 -3.57 1.57 11.09
N ARG A 45 -4.49 2.52 11.00
CA ARG A 45 -5.93 2.25 10.85
C ARG A 45 -6.22 1.45 9.60
N GLU A 46 -5.74 1.91 8.45
CA GLU A 46 -5.99 1.27 7.16
C GLU A 46 -5.39 -0.13 7.08
N CYS A 47 -4.18 -0.36 7.61
CA CYS A 47 -3.62 -1.72 7.67
C CYS A 47 -4.48 -2.64 8.56
N GLN A 48 -5.10 -2.11 9.60
CA GLN A 48 -5.99 -2.89 10.45
C GLN A 48 -7.33 -3.17 9.77
N GLU A 49 -7.92 -2.18 9.11
CA GLU A 49 -9.21 -2.27 8.42
C GLU A 49 -9.15 -3.16 7.18
N GLU A 50 -8.13 -2.99 6.34
CA GLU A 50 -8.02 -3.70 5.06
C GLU A 50 -7.36 -5.08 5.18
N LEU A 51 -6.43 -5.26 6.14
CA LEU A 51 -5.63 -6.48 6.26
C LEU A 51 -5.78 -7.25 7.57
N GLY A 52 -6.39 -6.65 8.60
CA GLY A 52 -6.45 -7.24 9.93
C GLY A 52 -5.12 -7.28 10.69
N VAL A 53 -4.14 -6.45 10.29
CA VAL A 53 -2.81 -6.45 10.93
C VAL A 53 -2.59 -5.22 11.78
N THR A 54 -1.91 -5.41 12.91
CA THR A 54 -1.48 -4.31 13.77
C THR A 54 -0.03 -3.97 13.47
N VAL A 55 0.20 -2.82 12.84
CA VAL A 55 1.55 -2.31 12.54
C VAL A 55 2.32 -2.05 13.85
N THR A 56 3.54 -2.57 13.96
CA THR A 56 4.41 -2.37 15.14
C THR A 56 5.69 -1.63 14.82
N ARG A 57 6.11 -1.62 13.55
CA ARG A 57 7.23 -0.81 13.08
C ARG A 57 6.99 -0.35 11.65
N TRP A 58 7.26 0.92 11.43
CA TRP A 58 7.17 1.56 10.12
C TRP A 58 8.22 2.66 10.00
N ARG A 59 8.50 3.05 8.76
CA ARG A 59 9.25 4.27 8.44
C ARG A 59 8.62 4.98 7.25
N ARG A 60 8.73 6.30 7.20
CA ARG A 60 8.38 7.05 6.00
C ARG A 60 9.36 6.65 4.88
N LEU A 61 8.82 6.30 3.71
CA LEU A 61 9.62 5.84 2.57
C LEU A 61 10.22 7.00 1.80
N ALA A 62 9.43 8.04 1.58
CA ALA A 62 9.79 9.24 0.84
C ALA A 62 9.00 10.44 1.38
N PRO A 63 9.39 11.68 1.07
CA PRO A 63 8.51 12.84 1.24
C PRO A 63 7.15 12.62 0.57
N PRO A 64 6.11 13.37 0.96
CA PRO A 64 4.82 13.28 0.30
C PRO A 64 4.95 13.56 -1.20
N VAL A 65 4.19 12.85 -2.01
CA VAL A 65 4.24 12.98 -3.48
C VAL A 65 2.91 13.49 -3.97
N THR A 66 2.90 14.72 -4.49
CA THR A 66 1.77 15.33 -5.20
C THR A 66 1.87 14.94 -6.67
N ALA A 67 1.16 13.88 -7.11
CA ALA A 67 1.10 13.49 -8.53
C ALA A 67 0.26 12.24 -8.80
N TRP A 68 -0.14 11.44 -7.79
CA TRP A 68 -0.84 10.18 -8.07
C TRP A 68 -2.11 10.45 -8.89
N ALA A 69 -2.92 11.43 -8.46
CA ALA A 69 -3.89 12.17 -9.26
C ALA A 69 -3.69 13.67 -8.99
N ASP A 70 -4.10 14.54 -9.92
CA ASP A 70 -3.76 15.98 -9.97
C ASP A 70 -4.05 16.79 -8.68
N ASP A 71 -4.79 16.24 -7.71
CA ASP A 71 -5.13 16.89 -6.43
C ASP A 71 -4.91 16.01 -5.18
N LEU A 72 -4.18 14.88 -5.30
CA LEU A 72 -3.93 13.98 -4.17
C LEU A 72 -2.45 13.92 -3.77
N GLU A 73 -2.21 14.10 -2.47
CA GLU A 73 -0.89 13.90 -1.85
C GLU A 73 -0.78 12.47 -1.30
N LEU A 74 0.19 11.71 -1.80
CA LEU A 74 0.50 10.39 -1.28
C LEU A 74 1.54 10.48 -0.16
N HIS A 75 1.25 9.87 0.98
CA HIS A 75 2.24 9.58 2.02
C HIS A 75 2.65 8.09 1.98
N PRO A 76 3.85 7.76 1.47
CA PRO A 76 4.30 6.38 1.36
C PRO A 76 5.10 5.95 2.61
N PHE A 77 4.79 4.76 3.10
CA PHE A 77 5.46 4.14 4.25
C PHE A 77 5.94 2.73 3.92
N VAL A 78 7.02 2.33 4.56
CA VAL A 78 7.43 0.91 4.64
C VAL A 78 7.00 0.38 5.99
N VAL A 79 6.34 -0.78 6.00
CA VAL A 79 5.94 -1.52 7.20
C VAL A 79 6.70 -2.83 7.21
N ASP A 80 7.62 -2.99 8.15
CA ASP A 80 8.53 -4.15 8.22
C ASP A 80 8.35 -4.99 9.50
N ALA A 81 7.43 -4.60 10.38
CA ALA A 81 6.95 -5.42 11.49
C ALA A 81 5.48 -5.14 11.82
N TRP A 82 4.73 -6.21 12.06
CA TRP A 82 3.32 -6.18 12.46
C TRP A 82 2.95 -7.43 13.26
N ARG A 83 1.74 -7.43 13.81
CA ARG A 83 1.09 -8.61 14.42
C ARG A 83 -0.12 -9.02 13.57
N GLY A 84 -0.40 -10.32 13.54
CA GLY A 84 -1.47 -10.90 12.71
C GLY A 84 -0.98 -11.37 11.34
N THR A 85 -1.90 -11.92 10.55
CA THR A 85 -1.64 -12.42 9.20
C THR A 85 -2.43 -11.57 8.21
N PRO A 86 -1.77 -10.90 7.25
CA PRO A 86 -2.47 -10.11 6.23
C PRO A 86 -3.50 -10.96 5.49
N THR A 87 -4.76 -10.53 5.55
CA THR A 87 -5.90 -11.19 4.91
C THR A 87 -6.82 -10.10 4.36
N ASN A 88 -7.46 -10.33 3.22
CA ASN A 88 -8.36 -9.32 2.66
C ASN A 88 -9.61 -9.17 3.55
N LEU A 89 -9.68 -8.08 4.31
CA LEU A 89 -10.84 -7.71 5.13
C LEU A 89 -11.72 -6.63 4.49
N ALA A 90 -11.32 -6.11 3.33
CA ALA A 90 -12.05 -5.10 2.58
C ALA A 90 -12.37 -5.60 1.16
N PRO A 91 -13.23 -6.62 1.01
CA PRO A 91 -13.52 -7.24 -0.30
C PRO A 91 -14.19 -6.29 -1.31
N ASP A 92 -14.81 -5.20 -0.84
CA ASP A 92 -15.38 -4.16 -1.69
C ASP A 92 -14.30 -3.18 -2.22
N GLU A 93 -13.14 -3.14 -1.56
CA GLU A 93 -11.96 -2.35 -1.94
C GLU A 93 -11.04 -3.15 -2.88
N HIS A 94 -10.79 -4.41 -2.51
CA HIS A 94 -9.78 -5.29 -3.09
C HIS A 94 -10.36 -6.69 -3.32
N ASP A 95 -9.99 -7.34 -4.42
CA ASP A 95 -10.42 -8.72 -4.73
C ASP A 95 -9.28 -9.75 -4.65
N ASP A 96 -8.03 -9.30 -4.53
CA ASP A 96 -6.87 -10.17 -4.34
C ASP A 96 -5.76 -9.51 -3.51
N LEU A 97 -4.90 -10.33 -2.90
CA LEU A 97 -3.69 -9.93 -2.19
C LEU A 97 -2.53 -10.83 -2.61
N ALA A 98 -1.38 -10.23 -2.95
CA ALA A 98 -0.21 -11.00 -3.38
C ALA A 98 1.09 -10.49 -2.77
N TRP A 99 1.93 -11.43 -2.32
CA TRP A 99 3.33 -11.17 -2.03
C TRP A 99 4.13 -11.20 -3.33
N VAL A 100 4.53 -10.02 -3.79
CA VAL A 100 5.13 -9.79 -5.10
C VAL A 100 6.65 -9.63 -4.98
N ASP A 101 7.37 -10.26 -5.91
CA ASP A 101 8.79 -10.03 -6.13
C ASP A 101 8.97 -8.73 -6.94
N PRO A 102 9.80 -7.77 -6.49
CA PRO A 102 10.06 -6.52 -7.22
C PRO A 102 10.45 -6.72 -8.70
N GLY A 103 11.14 -7.81 -9.04
CA GLY A 103 11.50 -8.16 -10.41
C GLY A 103 10.31 -8.48 -11.32
N THR A 104 9.14 -8.76 -10.76
CA THR A 104 7.91 -9.10 -11.51
C THR A 104 6.96 -7.92 -11.70
N LEU A 105 7.23 -6.77 -11.08
CA LEU A 105 6.36 -5.58 -11.14
C LEU A 105 6.04 -5.12 -12.56
N GLY A 106 6.98 -5.27 -13.50
CA GLY A 106 6.79 -4.90 -14.91
C GLY A 106 5.73 -5.72 -15.64
N SER A 107 5.28 -6.84 -15.07
CA SER A 107 4.18 -7.66 -15.60
C SER A 107 2.82 -7.32 -15.00
N LEU A 108 2.79 -6.50 -13.94
CA LEU A 108 1.57 -6.12 -13.26
C LEU A 108 1.04 -4.80 -13.79
N ARG A 109 -0.29 -4.68 -13.88
CA ARG A 109 -0.94 -3.39 -14.06
C ARG A 109 -0.93 -2.66 -12.72
N LEU A 110 0.03 -1.75 -12.52
CA LEU A 110 0.15 -0.96 -11.30
C LEU A 110 -0.79 0.25 -11.36
N ALA A 111 -1.29 0.70 -10.20
CA ALA A 111 -2.16 1.87 -10.08
C ALA A 111 -1.50 3.15 -10.63
N HIS A 112 -0.19 3.27 -10.47
CA HIS A 112 0.58 4.40 -10.98
C HIS A 112 2.02 3.97 -11.34
N PRO A 113 2.65 4.52 -12.40
CA PRO A 113 4.04 4.19 -12.75
C PRO A 113 5.05 4.48 -11.63
N GLY A 114 4.74 5.46 -10.77
CA GLY A 114 5.54 5.80 -9.59
C GLY A 114 5.52 4.77 -8.47
N LEU A 115 4.66 3.75 -8.52
CA LEU A 115 4.64 2.68 -7.52
C LEU A 115 5.87 1.77 -7.61
N ALA A 116 6.31 1.42 -8.82
CA ALA A 116 7.48 0.55 -9.03
C ALA A 116 8.78 1.09 -8.38
N PRO A 117 9.15 2.37 -8.55
CA PRO A 117 10.33 2.91 -7.87
C PRO A 117 10.15 3.00 -6.34
N LEU A 118 8.92 3.21 -5.84
CA LEU A 118 8.65 3.15 -4.40
C LEU A 118 8.87 1.73 -3.85
N VAL A 119 8.32 0.71 -4.50
CA VAL A 119 8.56 -0.70 -4.10
C VAL A 119 10.05 -1.02 -4.10
N THR A 120 10.77 -0.63 -5.17
CA THR A 120 12.22 -0.85 -5.27
C THR A 120 12.97 -0.18 -4.12
N THR A 121 12.59 1.05 -3.76
CA THR A 121 13.20 1.80 -2.64
C THR A 121 12.83 1.20 -1.28
N ALA A 122 11.59 0.69 -1.12
CA ALA A 122 11.16 0.03 0.10
C ALA A 122 11.94 -1.27 0.39
N MET A 123 12.32 -1.97 -0.69
CA MET A 123 13.10 -3.22 -0.66
C MET A 123 14.61 -3.00 -0.54
N SER A 124 15.08 -1.79 -0.85
CA SER A 124 16.49 -1.42 -0.68
C SER A 124 16.75 -1.12 0.80
N ARG A 125 17.73 -1.81 1.39
CA ARG A 125 18.09 -1.69 2.82
C ARG A 125 18.62 -0.31 3.17
#